data_AF-A0A7U4JBI9-F1
#
_entry.id   AF-A0A7U4JBI9-F1
#
_cell.length_a   1.000
_cell.length_b   1.000
_cell.length_c   1.000
_cell.angle_alpha   90.00
_cell.angle_beta   90.00
_cell.angle_gamma   90.00
#
_symmetry.space_group_name_H-M   'P 1'
#
loop_
_entity.id
_entity.type
_entity.pdbx_description
1 polymer ?
#
loop_
_entity_poly.entity_id
_entity_poly.type
_entity_poly.pdbx_seq_one_letter_code
_entity_poly.pdbx_strand_id
1 'polypeptide(L)'
;MGRIGELDLPDRLAGTLPRWLTSVCVGLLATTCAGVLRFALDLLVPGAAVFPLIFPAAMIATLFAGWRAGATCGTISILFSWYYLFPIRGSFLFENPAAAVSVGNVAVACAITVTLAEIFRRAVHRVARERDRELAERDLLLEEFEHRVKNNFALVASLLEMQRRRAGSGETAEALTTALSRIESIARARIAISIAAAVRPAWSTSLPISTNSAPRWPRRCSCAARSR
;
A
#
# COMPACT_ATOMS: atom_id res chain seq x y z
N MET A 1 6.11 0.89 6.67
CA MET A 1 5.76 2.18 6.04
C MET A 1 4.37 2.03 5.45
N GLY A 2 3.39 2.80 5.92
CA GLY A 2 2.02 2.70 5.41
C GLY A 2 2.00 2.93 3.90
N ARG A 3 1.43 1.99 3.14
CA ARG A 3 1.19 2.17 1.72
C ARG A 3 0.34 3.41 1.56
N ILE A 4 0.86 4.43 0.87
CA ILE A 4 0.15 5.70 0.63
C ILE A 4 -1.19 5.45 -0.10
N GLY A 5 -1.32 4.34 -0.85
CA GLY A 5 -2.56 3.89 -1.49
C GLY A 5 -3.58 3.17 -0.59
N GLU A 6 -3.26 2.89 0.68
CA GLU A 6 -4.19 2.27 1.66
C GLU A 6 -4.72 3.29 2.69
N LEU A 7 -4.33 4.56 2.58
CA LEU A 7 -4.79 5.64 3.46
C LEU A 7 -6.18 6.14 3.04
N ASP A 8 -7.19 5.29 3.22
CA ASP A 8 -8.59 5.73 3.19
C ASP A 8 -8.93 6.33 4.57
N LEU A 9 -8.91 7.67 4.66
CA LEU A 9 -9.17 8.38 5.93
C LEU A 9 -10.52 8.01 6.57
N PRO A 10 -11.62 7.85 5.81
CA PRO A 10 -12.90 7.39 6.34
C PRO A 10 -12.83 6.02 7.03
N ASP A 11 -12.00 5.09 6.54
CA ASP A 11 -11.86 3.77 7.13
C ASP A 11 -10.96 3.79 8.37
N ARG A 12 -9.93 4.64 8.39
CA ARG A 12 -9.10 4.83 9.60
C ARG A 12 -9.84 5.52 10.75
N LEU A 13 -10.67 6.52 10.43
CA LEU A 13 -11.44 7.27 11.43
C LEU A 13 -12.82 6.65 11.70
N ALA A 14 -13.19 5.54 11.05
CA ALA A 14 -14.46 4.86 11.27
C ALA A 14 -14.68 4.41 12.73
N GLY A 15 -13.60 4.24 13.50
CA GLY A 15 -13.65 3.93 14.93
C GLY A 15 -14.09 5.08 15.83
N THR A 16 -14.00 6.34 15.36
CA THR A 16 -14.34 7.54 16.15
C THR A 16 -15.44 8.39 15.51
N LEU A 17 -15.56 8.41 14.18
CA LEU A 17 -16.55 9.18 13.44
C LEU A 17 -17.19 8.35 12.33
N PRO A 18 -18.48 8.56 12.02
CA PRO A 18 -19.14 7.87 10.92
C PRO A 18 -18.54 8.30 9.58
N ARG A 19 -18.33 7.33 8.67
CA ARG A 19 -17.63 7.50 7.37
C ARG A 19 -18.10 8.72 6.56
N TRP A 20 -19.40 8.99 6.53
CA TRP A 20 -19.96 10.10 5.77
C TRP A 20 -19.52 11.47 6.30
N LEU A 21 -19.37 11.59 7.61
CA LEU A 21 -18.94 12.83 8.26
C LEU A 21 -17.47 13.10 7.94
N THR A 22 -16.61 12.08 8.02
CA THR A 22 -15.20 12.18 7.64
C THR A 22 -15.04 12.61 6.18
N SER A 23 -15.81 12.02 5.25
CA SER A 23 -15.79 12.44 3.85
C SER A 23 -16.20 13.89 3.65
N VAL A 24 -17.24 14.37 4.35
CA VAL A 24 -17.68 15.77 4.26
C VAL A 24 -16.64 16.72 4.86
N CYS A 25 -16.05 16.39 6.02
CA CYS A 25 -15.01 17.19 6.65
C CYS A 25 -13.77 17.32 5.75
N VAL A 26 -13.34 16.23 5.12
CA VAL A 26 -12.22 16.26 4.15
C VAL A 26 -12.57 17.12 2.93
N GLY A 27 -13.80 16.99 2.41
CA GLY A 27 -14.28 17.83 1.32
C GLY A 27 -14.26 19.32 1.66
N LEU A 28 -14.77 19.68 2.83
CA LEU A 28 -14.78 21.06 3.35
C LEU A 28 -13.37 21.61 3.55
N LEU A 29 -12.47 20.81 4.10
CA LEU A 29 -11.07 21.19 4.29
C LEU A 29 -10.38 21.43 2.94
N ALA A 30 -10.60 20.55 1.97
CA ALA A 30 -10.08 20.72 0.61
C ALA A 30 -10.62 21.98 -0.07
N THR A 31 -11.93 22.27 0.08
CA THR A 31 -12.54 23.52 -0.41
C THR A 31 -11.90 24.74 0.24
N THR A 32 -11.72 24.72 1.56
CA THR A 32 -11.15 25.85 2.30
C THR A 32 -9.72 26.10 1.88
N CYS A 33 -8.89 25.05 1.77
CA CYS A 33 -7.53 25.15 1.28
C CYS A 33 -7.48 25.68 -0.16
N ALA A 34 -8.35 25.19 -1.05
CA ALA A 34 -8.43 25.66 -2.43
C ALA A 34 -8.85 27.14 -2.51
N GLY A 35 -9.80 27.56 -1.67
CA GLY A 35 -10.25 28.96 -1.57
C GLY A 35 -9.16 29.90 -1.03
N VAL A 36 -8.43 29.49 0.01
CA VAL A 36 -7.31 30.27 0.56
C VAL A 36 -6.18 30.38 -0.47
N LEU A 37 -5.83 29.28 -1.13
CA LEU A 37 -4.81 29.29 -2.18
C LEU A 37 -5.24 30.16 -3.35
N ARG A 38 -6.52 30.12 -3.73
CA ARG A 38 -7.09 31.02 -4.73
C ARG A 38 -6.93 32.48 -4.33
N PHE A 39 -7.33 32.84 -3.11
CA PHE A 39 -7.23 34.22 -2.62
C PHE A 39 -5.78 34.70 -2.60
N ALA A 40 -4.84 33.85 -2.18
CA ALA A 40 -3.42 34.15 -2.24
C ALA A 40 -2.93 34.37 -3.69
N LEU A 41 -3.39 33.56 -4.65
CA LEU A 41 -3.06 33.75 -6.06
C LEU A 41 -3.63 35.05 -6.63
N ASP A 42 -4.85 35.43 -6.27
CA ASP A 42 -5.48 36.68 -6.71
C ASP A 42 -4.71 37.91 -6.16
N LEU A 43 -4.04 37.80 -5.01
CA LEU A 43 -3.13 38.85 -4.49
C LEU A 43 -1.84 38.99 -5.32
N LEU A 44 -1.33 37.89 -5.88
CA LEU A 44 -0.10 37.89 -6.68
C LEU A 44 -0.37 38.24 -8.15
N VAL A 45 -1.47 37.72 -8.72
CA VAL A 45 -1.85 37.88 -10.12
C VAL A 45 -3.33 38.24 -10.20
N PRO A 46 -3.67 39.53 -10.31
CA PRO A 46 -5.05 39.96 -10.47
C PRO A 46 -5.68 39.36 -11.74
N GLY A 47 -6.88 38.80 -11.61
CA GLY A 47 -7.62 38.25 -12.75
C GLY A 47 -7.28 36.81 -13.12
N ALA A 48 -6.64 36.05 -12.22
CA ALA A 48 -6.43 34.63 -12.41
C ALA A 48 -7.77 33.88 -12.62
N ALA A 49 -7.74 32.85 -13.47
CA ALA A 49 -8.93 32.06 -13.84
C ALA A 49 -9.69 31.56 -12.59
N VAL A 50 -11.02 31.57 -12.64
CA VAL A 50 -11.92 31.34 -11.49
C VAL A 50 -11.83 29.92 -10.89
N PHE A 51 -11.83 28.90 -11.76
CA PHE A 51 -12.03 27.49 -11.40
C PHE A 51 -10.81 26.54 -11.36
N PRO A 52 -9.55 26.89 -11.72
CA PRO A 52 -8.46 25.92 -11.86
C PRO A 52 -8.22 25.02 -10.64
N LEU A 53 -8.39 25.55 -9.42
CA LEU A 53 -8.09 24.82 -8.18
C LEU A 53 -9.19 23.83 -7.77
N ILE A 54 -10.39 23.90 -8.36
CA ILE A 54 -11.47 22.98 -8.03
C ILE A 54 -11.11 21.55 -8.41
N PHE A 55 -10.52 21.34 -9.60
CA PHE A 55 -10.17 20.02 -10.11
C PHE A 55 -9.11 19.30 -9.26
N PRO A 56 -7.92 19.88 -8.99
CA PRO A 56 -6.93 19.21 -8.16
C PRO A 56 -7.42 19.00 -6.72
N ALA A 57 -8.16 19.96 -6.14
CA ALA A 57 -8.71 19.81 -4.80
C ALA A 57 -9.76 18.68 -4.72
N ALA A 58 -10.70 18.64 -5.68
CA ALA A 58 -11.71 17.57 -5.76
C ALA A 58 -11.08 16.21 -6.04
N MET A 59 -10.03 16.15 -6.87
CA MET A 59 -9.29 14.91 -7.14
C MET A 59 -8.60 14.38 -5.87
N ILE A 60 -7.88 15.24 -5.15
CA ILE A 60 -7.21 14.87 -3.89
C ILE A 60 -8.24 14.44 -2.84
N ALA A 61 -9.31 15.21 -2.65
CA ALA A 61 -10.38 14.85 -1.73
C ALA A 61 -11.01 13.49 -2.06
N THR A 62 -11.23 13.21 -3.35
CA THR A 62 -11.75 11.90 -3.82
C THR A 62 -10.79 10.77 -3.52
N LEU A 63 -9.50 10.96 -3.77
CA LEU A 63 -8.50 9.91 -3.59
C LEU A 63 -8.38 9.47 -2.12
N PHE A 64 -8.48 10.41 -1.19
CA PHE A 64 -8.28 10.16 0.24
C PHE A 64 -9.55 9.83 1.04
N ALA A 65 -10.71 10.28 0.58
CA ALA A 65 -11.96 10.12 1.32
C ALA A 65 -13.19 9.74 0.46
N GLY A 66 -12.93 9.29 -0.76
CA GLY A 66 -13.91 8.77 -1.71
C GLY A 66 -14.73 9.83 -2.43
N TRP A 67 -15.54 9.37 -3.38
CA TRP A 67 -16.36 10.23 -4.26
C TRP A 67 -17.22 11.28 -3.52
N ARG A 68 -17.68 11.00 -2.29
CA ARG A 68 -18.48 11.95 -1.49
C ARG A 68 -17.66 13.18 -1.10
N ALA A 69 -16.39 13.01 -0.78
CA ALA A 69 -15.49 14.12 -0.44
C ALA A 69 -15.19 14.98 -1.68
N GLY A 70 -14.95 14.35 -2.83
CA GLY A 70 -14.79 15.04 -4.11
C GLY A 70 -16.04 15.83 -4.52
N ALA A 71 -17.22 15.19 -4.43
CA ALA A 71 -18.49 15.80 -4.77
C ALA A 71 -18.81 17.00 -3.87
N THR A 72 -18.67 16.84 -2.54
CA THR A 72 -18.86 17.97 -1.61
C THR A 72 -17.88 19.11 -1.89
N CYS A 73 -16.61 18.81 -2.12
CA CYS A 73 -15.62 19.82 -2.48
C CYS A 73 -15.99 20.57 -3.77
N GLY A 74 -16.34 19.83 -4.83
CA GLY A 74 -16.74 20.38 -6.12
C GLY A 74 -18.00 21.24 -6.03
N THR A 75 -19.08 20.72 -5.44
CA THR A 75 -20.35 21.43 -5.30
C THR A 75 -20.20 22.72 -4.51
N ILE A 76 -19.51 22.69 -3.36
CA ILE A 76 -19.32 23.89 -2.54
C ILE A 76 -18.45 24.91 -3.28
N SER A 77 -17.37 24.48 -3.93
CA SER A 77 -16.50 25.39 -4.68
C SER A 77 -17.21 26.03 -5.87
N ILE A 78 -18.05 25.27 -6.59
CA ILE A 78 -18.84 25.77 -7.72
C ILE A 78 -19.88 26.76 -7.23
N LEU A 79 -20.65 26.44 -6.18
CA LEU A 79 -21.66 27.34 -5.62
C LEU A 79 -21.05 28.63 -5.06
N PHE A 80 -19.93 28.51 -4.35
CA PHE A 80 -19.20 29.66 -3.84
C PHE A 80 -18.70 30.57 -4.97
N SER A 81 -18.12 29.97 -6.02
CA SER A 81 -17.66 30.71 -7.20
C SER A 81 -18.82 31.35 -7.96
N TRP A 82 -19.98 30.69 -8.04
CA TRP A 82 -21.19 31.24 -8.66
C TRP A 82 -21.67 32.49 -7.90
N TYR A 83 -21.80 32.39 -6.57
CA TYR A 83 -22.35 33.49 -5.77
C TYR A 83 -21.44 34.72 -5.67
N TYR A 84 -20.13 34.52 -5.52
CA TYR A 84 -19.18 35.60 -5.24
C TYR A 84 -18.44 36.14 -6.47
N LEU A 85 -18.17 35.30 -7.47
CA LEU A 85 -17.27 35.65 -8.56
C LEU A 85 -17.95 36.02 -9.88
N PHE A 86 -19.24 35.69 -10.07
CA PHE A 86 -19.96 36.09 -11.29
C PHE A 86 -20.43 37.56 -11.25
N PRO A 87 -20.61 38.20 -12.42
CA PRO A 87 -20.78 39.66 -12.55
C PRO A 87 -21.95 40.23 -11.73
N ILE A 88 -23.07 39.50 -11.64
CA ILE A 88 -24.21 39.86 -10.79
C ILE A 88 -24.02 39.24 -9.40
N ARG A 89 -23.13 39.84 -8.60
CA ARG A 89 -22.83 39.40 -7.23
C ARG A 89 -24.10 39.34 -6.39
N GLY A 90 -24.26 38.26 -5.61
CA GLY A 90 -25.43 38.07 -4.75
C GLY A 90 -26.67 37.54 -5.45
N SER A 91 -26.55 37.02 -6.68
CA SER A 91 -27.66 36.39 -7.41
C SER A 91 -27.22 35.12 -8.14
N PHE A 92 -28.17 34.24 -8.44
CA PHE A 92 -27.97 33.08 -9.32
C PHE A 92 -28.36 33.38 -10.78
N LEU A 93 -28.52 34.66 -11.12
CA LEU A 93 -28.92 35.08 -12.46
C LEU A 93 -27.71 35.12 -13.39
N PHE A 94 -27.93 34.69 -14.63
CA PHE A 94 -26.94 34.77 -15.68
C PHE A 94 -27.19 36.03 -16.52
N GLU A 95 -26.16 36.88 -16.62
CA GLU A 95 -26.22 38.05 -17.51
C GLU A 95 -26.08 37.65 -18.99
N ASN A 96 -25.34 36.58 -19.27
CA ASN A 96 -25.05 36.08 -20.61
C ASN A 96 -25.15 34.54 -20.63
N PRO A 97 -25.72 33.92 -21.67
CA PRO A 97 -25.67 32.46 -21.89
C PRO A 97 -24.28 31.82 -21.71
N ALA A 98 -23.20 32.53 -22.04
CA ALA A 98 -21.83 32.04 -21.87
C ALA A 98 -21.46 31.75 -20.40
N ALA A 99 -22.03 32.50 -19.45
CA ALA A 99 -21.83 32.29 -18.02
C ALA A 99 -22.44 30.95 -17.56
N ALA A 100 -23.66 30.66 -18.02
CA ALA A 100 -24.35 29.41 -17.74
C ALA A 100 -23.59 28.21 -18.31
N VAL A 101 -23.08 28.33 -19.54
CA VAL A 101 -22.27 27.29 -20.19
C VAL A 101 -20.96 27.06 -19.43
N SER A 102 -20.30 28.11 -18.92
CA SER A 102 -19.07 27.98 -18.13
C SER A 102 -19.28 27.18 -16.84
N VAL A 103 -20.34 27.49 -16.08
CA VAL A 103 -20.70 26.74 -14.87
C VAL A 103 -21.04 25.29 -15.21
N GLY A 104 -21.80 25.06 -16.29
CA GLY A 104 -22.10 23.72 -16.80
C GLY A 104 -20.85 22.92 -17.15
N ASN A 105 -19.91 23.53 -17.88
CA ASN A 105 -18.64 22.89 -18.25
C ASN A 105 -17.81 22.52 -17.03
N VAL A 106 -17.72 23.40 -16.03
CA VAL A 106 -16.99 23.13 -14.77
C VAL A 106 -17.66 22.01 -13.98
N ALA A 107 -18.99 21.99 -13.91
CA ALA A 107 -19.73 20.93 -13.24
C ALA A 107 -19.51 19.56 -13.90
N VAL A 108 -19.59 19.49 -15.24
CA VAL A 108 -19.32 18.27 -16.01
C VAL A 108 -17.87 17.82 -15.84
N ALA A 109 -16.91 18.74 -15.98
CA ALA A 109 -15.50 18.44 -15.80
C ALA A 109 -15.20 17.93 -14.38
N CYS A 110 -15.78 18.56 -13.35
CA CYS A 110 -15.64 18.12 -11.96
C CYS A 110 -16.25 16.73 -11.75
N ALA A 111 -17.42 16.44 -12.33
CA ALA A 111 -18.04 15.13 -12.26
C ALA A 111 -17.17 14.05 -12.91
N ILE A 112 -16.57 14.35 -14.07
CA ILE A 112 -15.61 13.46 -14.75
C ILE A 112 -14.38 13.23 -13.87
N THR A 113 -13.78 14.29 -13.31
CA THR A 113 -12.61 14.19 -12.42
C THR A 113 -12.90 13.30 -11.22
N VAL A 114 -14.02 13.51 -10.52
CA VAL A 114 -14.40 12.72 -9.35
C VAL A 114 -14.68 11.26 -9.74
N THR A 115 -15.35 11.04 -10.88
CA THR A 115 -15.66 9.68 -11.35
C THR A 115 -14.38 8.92 -11.71
N LEU A 116 -13.47 9.53 -12.47
CA LEU A 116 -12.21 8.92 -12.86
C LEU A 116 -11.32 8.64 -11.64
N ALA A 117 -11.23 9.58 -10.71
CA ALA A 117 -10.49 9.41 -9.47
C ALA A 117 -11.07 8.26 -8.62
N GLU A 118 -12.39 8.14 -8.52
CA GLU A 118 -13.03 7.04 -7.78
C GLU A 118 -12.82 5.68 -8.46
N ILE A 119 -12.87 5.60 -9.79
CA ILE A 119 -12.55 4.37 -10.54
C ILE A 119 -11.11 3.94 -10.26
N PHE A 120 -10.16 4.88 -10.36
CA PHE A 120 -8.76 4.62 -10.06
C PHE A 120 -8.57 4.14 -8.61
N ARG A 121 -9.17 4.85 -7.65
CA ARG A 121 -9.13 4.51 -6.23
C ARG A 121 -9.64 3.08 -5.97
N ARG A 122 -10.80 2.73 -6.54
CA ARG A 122 -11.37 1.38 -6.42
C ARG A 122 -10.49 0.31 -7.05
N ALA A 123 -9.89 0.59 -8.20
CA ALA A 123 -8.98 -0.34 -8.87
C ALA A 123 -7.74 -0.62 -8.01
N VAL A 124 -7.11 0.41 -7.46
CA VAL A 124 -5.93 0.27 -6.58
C VAL A 124 -6.27 -0.55 -5.33
N HIS A 125 -7.38 -0.23 -4.66
CA HIS A 125 -7.80 -1.00 -3.48
C HIS A 125 -8.14 -2.45 -3.80
N ARG A 126 -8.72 -2.74 -4.97
CA ARG A 126 -9.03 -4.10 -5.39
C ARG A 126 -7.75 -4.92 -5.56
N VAL A 127 -6.76 -4.35 -6.24
CA VAL A 127 -5.45 -5.01 -6.44
C VAL A 127 -4.75 -5.21 -5.10
N ALA A 128 -4.73 -4.21 -4.22
CA ALA A 128 -4.12 -4.33 -2.90
C ALA A 128 -4.75 -5.47 -2.08
N ARG A 129 -6.09 -5.52 -2.00
CA ARG A 129 -6.80 -6.57 -1.26
C ARG A 129 -6.56 -7.97 -1.81
N GLU A 130 -6.47 -8.12 -3.14
CA GLU A 130 -6.20 -9.41 -3.74
C GLU A 130 -4.77 -9.88 -3.44
N ARG A 131 -3.80 -8.96 -3.48
CA ARG A 131 -2.42 -9.24 -3.10
C ARG A 131 -2.29 -9.65 -1.64
N ASP A 132 -3.00 -8.97 -0.75
CA ASP A 132 -2.93 -9.29 0.68
C ASP A 132 -3.57 -10.67 0.98
N ARG A 133 -4.63 -11.05 0.24
CA ARG A 133 -5.20 -12.41 0.30
C ARG A 133 -4.24 -13.47 -0.21
N GLU A 134 -3.62 -13.24 -1.36
CA GLU A 134 -2.64 -14.17 -1.94
C GLU A 134 -1.43 -14.37 -1.01
N LEU A 135 -0.99 -13.30 -0.33
CA LEU A 135 0.07 -13.37 0.67
C LEU A 135 -0.39 -14.17 1.90
N ALA A 136 -1.57 -13.89 2.44
CA ALA A 136 -2.10 -14.62 3.60
C ALA A 136 -2.26 -16.12 3.32
N GLU A 137 -2.76 -16.49 2.13
CA GLU A 137 -2.87 -17.90 1.74
C GLU A 137 -1.50 -18.57 1.60
N ARG A 138 -0.53 -17.89 0.99
CA ARG A 138 0.84 -18.39 0.91
C ARG A 138 1.47 -18.60 2.28
N ASP A 139 1.26 -17.67 3.21
CA ASP A 139 1.82 -17.77 4.55
C ASP A 139 1.22 -18.98 5.30
N LEU A 140 -0.08 -19.20 5.19
CA LEU A 140 -0.75 -20.38 5.75
C LEU A 140 -0.21 -21.69 5.16
N LEU A 141 -0.08 -21.76 3.83
CA LEU A 141 0.46 -22.95 3.15
C LEU A 141 1.92 -23.22 3.55
N LEU A 142 2.72 -22.16 3.74
CA LEU A 142 4.11 -22.29 4.20
C LEU A 142 4.16 -22.82 5.63
N GLU A 143 3.33 -22.28 6.53
CA GLU A 143 3.23 -22.77 7.91
C GLU A 143 2.84 -24.24 7.97
N GLU A 144 1.82 -24.63 7.19
CA GLU A 144 1.37 -26.03 7.12
C GLU A 144 2.48 -26.95 6.55
N PHE A 145 3.13 -26.51 5.47
CA PHE A 145 4.22 -27.26 4.86
C PHE A 145 5.39 -27.45 5.85
N GLU A 146 5.78 -26.38 6.56
CA GLU A 146 6.82 -26.46 7.60
C GLU A 146 6.46 -27.45 8.70
N HIS A 147 5.22 -27.40 9.19
CA HIS A 147 4.74 -28.34 10.21
C HIS A 147 4.81 -29.78 9.71
N ARG A 148 4.36 -30.04 8.47
CA ARG A 148 4.44 -31.38 7.85
C ARG A 148 5.88 -31.85 7.65
N VAL A 149 6.79 -30.96 7.26
CA VAL A 149 8.22 -31.29 7.11
C VAL A 149 8.86 -31.65 8.45
N LYS A 150 8.56 -30.91 9.52
CA LYS A 150 9.01 -31.24 10.88
C LYS A 150 8.51 -32.63 11.29
N ASN A 151 7.24 -32.95 11.02
CA ASN A 151 6.66 -34.26 11.31
C ASN A 151 7.34 -35.40 10.52
N ASN A 152 7.60 -35.19 9.22
CA ASN A 152 8.27 -36.18 8.39
C ASN A 152 9.70 -36.47 8.86
N PHE A 153 10.47 -35.44 9.23
CA PHE A 153 11.81 -35.64 9.79
C PHE A 153 11.78 -36.35 11.14
N ALA A 154 10.80 -36.05 12.00
CA ALA A 154 10.61 -36.77 13.26
C ALA A 154 10.31 -38.25 13.04
N LEU A 155 9.46 -38.59 12.06
CA LEU A 155 9.17 -39.97 11.68
C LEU A 155 10.43 -40.69 11.18
N VAL A 156 11.15 -40.08 10.24
CA VAL A 156 12.40 -40.68 9.70
C VAL A 156 13.43 -40.88 10.81
N ALA A 157 13.60 -39.92 11.72
CA ALA A 157 14.47 -40.07 12.88
C ALA A 157 14.04 -41.23 13.79
N SER A 158 12.73 -41.37 14.06
CA SER A 158 12.20 -42.48 14.87
C SER A 158 12.44 -43.85 14.23
N LEU A 159 12.29 -43.96 12.91
CA LEU A 159 12.53 -45.20 12.16
C LEU A 159 14.01 -45.58 12.20
N LEU A 160 14.91 -44.62 11.95
CA LEU A 160 16.36 -44.85 12.02
C LEU A 160 16.80 -45.23 13.43
N GLU A 161 16.24 -44.62 14.47
CA GLU A 161 16.52 -44.97 15.86
C GLU A 161 16.05 -46.39 16.20
N MET A 162 14.86 -46.80 15.72
CA MET A 162 14.41 -48.19 15.86
C MET A 162 15.33 -49.18 15.13
N GLN A 163 15.76 -48.87 13.90
CA GLN A 163 16.71 -49.73 13.16
C GLN A 163 18.05 -49.81 13.87
N ARG A 164 18.55 -48.70 14.42
CA ARG A 164 19.80 -48.66 15.19
C ARG A 164 19.73 -49.56 16.41
N ARG A 165 18.63 -49.49 17.18
CA ARG A 165 18.40 -50.37 18.34
C ARG A 165 18.35 -51.85 17.95
N ARG A 166 17.76 -52.17 16.80
CA ARG A 166 17.63 -53.55 16.30
C ARG A 166 18.96 -54.14 15.79
N ALA A 167 19.83 -53.30 15.24
CA ALA A 167 21.15 -53.69 14.76
C ALA A 167 22.15 -54.02 15.89
N GLY A 168 21.91 -53.56 17.13
CA GLY A 168 22.79 -53.83 18.26
C GLY A 168 24.06 -52.97 18.26
N SER A 169 25.17 -53.49 18.79
CA SER A 169 26.48 -52.81 18.80
C SER A 169 27.38 -53.32 17.68
N GLY A 170 27.77 -52.44 16.75
CA GLY A 170 28.63 -52.75 15.60
C GLY A 170 28.65 -51.62 14.57
N GLU A 171 29.36 -51.82 13.46
CA GLU A 171 29.57 -50.83 12.39
C GLU A 171 28.24 -50.26 11.83
N THR A 172 27.21 -51.10 11.69
CA THR A 172 25.87 -50.68 11.20
C THR A 172 25.20 -49.67 12.14
N ALA A 173 25.36 -49.83 13.46
CA ALA A 173 24.79 -48.92 14.45
C ALA A 173 25.48 -47.56 14.47
N GLU A 174 26.81 -47.54 14.24
CA GLU A 174 27.57 -46.29 14.08
C GLU A 174 27.18 -45.54 12.80
N ALA A 175 27.01 -46.27 11.69
CA ALA A 175 26.54 -45.70 10.42
C ALA A 175 25.14 -45.07 10.56
N LEU A 176 24.20 -45.75 11.25
CA LEU A 176 22.86 -45.22 11.54
C LEU A 176 22.89 -43.99 12.45
N THR A 177 23.77 -43.97 13.46
CA THR A 177 23.96 -42.81 14.35
C THR A 177 24.46 -41.58 13.59
N THR A 178 25.38 -41.81 12.64
CA THR A 178 25.89 -40.76 11.75
C THR A 178 24.79 -40.24 10.82
N ALA A 179 23.95 -41.13 10.27
CA ALA A 179 22.81 -40.73 9.44
C ALA A 179 21.79 -39.89 10.22
N LEU A 180 21.50 -40.26 11.47
CA LEU A 180 20.57 -39.55 12.35
C LEU A 180 21.06 -38.11 12.63
N SER A 181 22.34 -37.96 12.98
CA SER A 181 22.98 -36.64 13.17
C SER A 181 22.91 -35.74 11.93
N ARG A 182 23.05 -36.32 10.73
CA ARG A 182 22.93 -35.59 9.46
C ARG A 182 21.51 -35.12 9.21
N ILE A 183 20.50 -35.95 9.47
CA ILE A 183 19.10 -35.59 9.28
C ILE A 183 18.70 -34.47 10.23
N GLU A 184 19.12 -34.52 11.50
CA GLU A 184 18.88 -33.44 12.46
C GLU A 184 19.53 -32.11 12.05
N SER A 185 20.72 -32.18 11.43
CA SER A 185 21.42 -31.01 10.91
C SER A 185 20.67 -30.39 9.73
N ILE A 186 20.17 -31.23 8.81
CA ILE A 186 19.36 -30.79 7.66
C ILE A 186 18.02 -30.19 8.12
N ALA A 187 17.34 -30.82 9.08
CA ALA A 187 16.07 -30.33 9.62
C ALA A 187 16.25 -28.94 10.26
N ARG A 188 17.33 -28.74 11.05
CA ARG A 188 17.66 -27.44 11.65
C ARG A 188 17.98 -26.37 10.59
N ALA A 189 18.77 -26.72 9.57
CA ALA A 189 19.09 -25.81 8.48
C ALA A 189 17.84 -25.34 7.71
N ARG A 190 16.87 -26.23 7.49
CA ARG A 190 15.62 -25.90 6.79
C ARG A 190 14.79 -24.86 7.56
N ILE A 191 14.67 -25.02 8.87
CA ILE A 191 13.94 -24.09 9.74
C ILE A 191 14.63 -22.72 9.77
N ALA A 192 15.96 -22.70 9.82
CA ALA A 192 16.71 -21.43 9.78
C ALA A 192 16.49 -20.65 8.46
N ILE A 193 16.44 -21.36 7.32
CA ILE A 193 16.17 -20.74 6.02
C ILE A 193 14.75 -20.19 5.94
N SER A 194 13.76 -20.88 6.49
CA SER A 194 12.37 -20.45 6.39
C SER A 194 12.09 -19.21 7.24
N ILE A 195 12.68 -19.14 8.44
CA ILE A 195 12.69 -17.91 9.26
C ILE A 195 13.39 -16.76 8.52
N ALA A 196 14.53 -17.02 7.88
CA ALA A 196 15.24 -16.01 7.09
C ALA A 196 14.43 -15.54 5.86
N ALA A 197 13.62 -16.41 5.26
CA ALA A 197 12.71 -16.05 4.18
C ALA A 197 11.54 -15.19 4.67
N ALA A 198 10.98 -15.49 5.85
CA ALA A 198 9.90 -14.69 6.47
C ALA A 198 10.36 -13.28 6.87
N VAL A 199 11.65 -13.09 7.20
CA VAL A 199 12.23 -11.79 7.57
C VAL A 199 12.58 -10.94 6.33
N ARG A 200 12.36 -11.42 5.09
CA ARG A 200 12.68 -10.63 3.89
C ARG A 200 11.78 -9.40 3.77
N PRO A 201 12.33 -8.17 3.72
CA PRO A 201 11.54 -6.96 3.62
C PRO A 201 10.89 -6.87 2.22
N ALA A 202 9.63 -6.44 2.20
CA ALA A 202 8.73 -6.46 1.03
C ALA A 202 9.23 -5.68 -0.23
N TRP A 203 10.30 -4.91 -0.14
CA TRP A 203 10.89 -4.20 -1.28
C TRP A 203 11.89 -5.04 -2.10
N SER A 204 12.34 -6.19 -1.58
CA SER A 204 13.35 -7.02 -2.27
C SER A 204 12.78 -7.82 -3.45
N THR A 205 11.45 -8.00 -3.53
CA THR A 205 10.78 -8.78 -4.59
C THR A 205 10.46 -7.97 -5.84
N SER A 206 10.57 -6.63 -5.80
CA SER A 206 10.26 -5.75 -6.93
C SER A 206 11.49 -5.25 -7.70
N LEU A 207 12.70 -5.69 -7.35
CA LEU A 207 13.86 -5.44 -8.20
C LEU A 207 13.77 -6.40 -9.40
N PRO A 208 13.56 -5.92 -10.64
CA PRO A 208 13.84 -6.75 -11.79
C PRO A 208 15.31 -7.15 -11.65
N ILE A 209 15.57 -8.46 -11.68
CA ILE A 209 16.93 -8.99 -11.75
C ILE A 209 17.48 -8.48 -13.09
N SER A 210 18.08 -7.29 -13.09
CA SER A 210 18.95 -6.88 -14.18
C SER A 210 20.15 -7.81 -14.09
N THR A 211 20.27 -8.70 -15.05
CA THR A 211 21.27 -9.76 -15.12
C THR A 211 22.70 -9.24 -15.36
N ASN A 212 23.02 -8.00 -14.96
CA ASN A 212 24.32 -7.41 -15.28
C ASN A 212 24.93 -6.48 -14.22
N SER A 213 24.75 -6.77 -12.93
CA SER A 213 25.67 -6.22 -11.93
C SER A 213 25.87 -7.21 -10.77
N ALA A 214 26.99 -7.93 -10.83
CA ALA A 214 27.47 -8.71 -9.70
C ALA A 214 27.64 -7.78 -8.48
N PRO A 215 27.18 -8.17 -7.27
CA PRO A 215 27.48 -7.42 -6.07
C PRO A 215 29.00 -7.47 -5.83
N ARG A 216 29.68 -6.34 -6.03
CA ARG A 216 31.04 -6.11 -5.52
C ARG A 216 30.94 -6.07 -4.00
N TRP A 217 31.11 -7.22 -3.36
CA TRP A 217 31.42 -7.29 -1.94
C TRP A 217 32.67 -6.44 -1.68
N PRO A 218 32.66 -5.50 -0.73
CA PRO A 218 33.88 -4.83 -0.32
C PRO A 218 34.80 -5.90 0.29
N ARG A 219 35.88 -6.22 -0.41
CA ARG A 219 37.03 -6.93 0.14
C ARG A 219 37.57 -6.07 1.28
N ARG A 220 37.09 -6.27 2.51
CA ARG A 220 37.79 -5.79 3.68
C ARG A 220 38.98 -6.72 3.90
N CYS A 221 40.14 -6.08 3.74
CA CYS A 221 41.47 -6.62 3.81
C CYS A 221 41.75 -7.35 5.12
N SER A 222 42.45 -8.47 4.98
CA SER A 222 43.58 -8.93 5.79
C SER A 222 44.01 -8.04 6.98
N CYS A 223 43.85 -8.55 8.20
CA CYS A 223 44.82 -8.30 9.27
C CYS A 223 45.55 -9.61 9.56
N ALA A 224 46.81 -9.63 9.15
CA ALA A 224 47.80 -10.63 9.50
C ALA A 224 48.17 -10.54 10.98
N ALA A 225 48.50 -11.71 11.53
CA ALA A 225 49.56 -11.98 12.50
C ALA A 225 49.83 -10.94 13.60
N ARG A 226 49.60 -11.34 14.85
CA ARG A 226 50.61 -11.12 15.90
C ARG A 226 50.59 -12.26 16.92
N SER A 227 51.78 -12.84 17.08
CA SER A 227 52.17 -13.82 18.07
C SER A 227 52.08 -13.29 19.50
N ARG A 228 51.65 -14.17 20.42
CA ARG A 228 52.41 -14.61 21.61
C ARG A 228 51.74 -15.83 22.20
#